data_AF-A0A7G9R8U4-F1
#
_entry.id   AF-A0A7G9R8U4-F1
#
_cell.length_a   1.000
_cell.length_b   1.000
_cell.length_c   1.000
_cell.angle_alpha   90.00
_cell.angle_beta   90.00
_cell.angle_gamma   90.00
#
_symmetry.space_group_name_H-M   'P 1'
#
loop_
_entity.id
_entity.type
_entity.pdbx_description
1 polymer ?
#
loop_
_entity_poly.entity_id
_entity_poly.type
_entity_poly.pdbx_seq_one_letter_code
_entity_poly.pdbx_strand_id
1 'polypeptide(L)'
;MTLDTPSSTGLRVHATAGDRTAGTPWMTYAAGAVLVLGPLLWAAGMWTSPPASGTSDLDYVRSLGRDLTMTQVSALLLHYGNLLIGLGLLAAPSLVRGPRGRGLTVVGSLLAALGFTNVSGTLLSDWWNASAVTHLPAATAAEVFAGFKDSSLLWPWDGTEMLSLLGPVLLLAGLARAGVLGWWTIAVLVAGVLGMMFIPWDLPHLSAVAILVAFTPFVMIGLRLLRRGWLSRS
;
A
#
# COMPACT_ATOMS: atom_id res chain seq x y z
N MET A 1 -73.32 -24.63 4.78
CA MET A 1 -72.87 -23.31 4.27
C MET A 1 -71.46 -23.10 4.82
N THR A 2 -70.48 -23.56 4.07
CA THR A 2 -69.06 -23.60 4.43
C THR A 2 -68.34 -22.65 3.47
N LEU A 3 -67.67 -21.65 4.02
CA LEU A 3 -66.94 -20.63 3.25
C LEU A 3 -65.56 -21.18 2.88
N ASP A 4 -65.33 -21.48 1.61
CA ASP A 4 -64.01 -21.77 1.06
C ASP A 4 -63.15 -20.51 1.09
N THR A 5 -61.99 -20.60 1.75
CA THR A 5 -60.98 -19.54 1.77
C THR A 5 -60.04 -19.75 0.57
N PRO A 6 -59.82 -18.74 -0.30
CA PRO A 6 -58.91 -18.90 -1.42
C PRO A 6 -57.47 -19.02 -0.92
N SER A 7 -56.80 -20.09 -1.33
CA SER A 7 -55.38 -20.32 -1.15
C SER A 7 -54.57 -19.25 -1.87
N SER A 8 -53.85 -18.44 -1.11
CA SER A 8 -52.87 -17.49 -1.64
C SER A 8 -51.67 -18.26 -2.15
N THR A 9 -51.69 -18.57 -3.45
CA THR A 9 -50.52 -19.06 -4.19
C THR A 9 -49.46 -17.98 -4.17
N GLY A 10 -48.59 -18.04 -3.16
CA GLY A 10 -47.45 -17.15 -3.01
C GLY A 10 -46.55 -17.24 -4.23
N LEU A 11 -46.54 -16.18 -5.03
CA LEU A 11 -45.60 -15.96 -6.11
C LEU A 11 -44.19 -15.87 -5.49
N ARG A 12 -43.50 -17.01 -5.36
CA ARG A 12 -42.07 -17.03 -5.06
C ARG A 12 -41.36 -16.49 -6.28
N VAL A 13 -41.13 -15.18 -6.28
CA VAL A 13 -40.15 -14.56 -7.16
C VAL A 13 -38.80 -15.18 -6.79
N HIS A 14 -38.41 -16.23 -7.51
CA HIS A 14 -37.03 -16.64 -7.60
C HIS A 14 -36.27 -15.49 -8.27
N ALA A 15 -35.85 -14.51 -7.47
CA ALA A 15 -34.80 -13.61 -7.89
C ALA A 15 -33.60 -14.50 -8.25
N THR A 16 -33.36 -14.67 -9.54
CA THR A 16 -32.18 -15.33 -10.06
C THR A 16 -31.00 -14.56 -9.49
N ALA A 17 -30.28 -15.21 -8.57
CA ALA A 17 -29.07 -14.67 -7.94
C ALA A 17 -27.89 -14.57 -8.93
N GLY A 18 -28.18 -14.37 -10.22
CA GLY A 18 -27.26 -14.47 -11.34
C GLY A 18 -26.60 -13.16 -11.76
N ASP A 19 -27.04 -12.01 -11.23
CA ASP A 19 -26.61 -10.71 -11.77
C ASP A 19 -26.01 -9.78 -10.71
N ARG A 20 -25.33 -10.36 -9.72
CA ARG A 20 -24.30 -9.59 -9.00
C ARG A 20 -23.13 -9.48 -9.95
N THR A 21 -23.09 -8.36 -10.69
CA THR A 21 -21.98 -7.92 -11.54
C THR A 21 -20.65 -8.29 -10.92
N ALA A 22 -20.13 -9.47 -11.28
CA ALA A 22 -18.80 -9.88 -10.91
C ALA A 22 -17.89 -8.87 -11.59
N GLY A 23 -17.20 -8.05 -10.80
CA GLY A 23 -16.23 -7.10 -11.32
C GLY A 23 -15.39 -7.79 -12.39
N THR A 24 -15.19 -7.12 -13.52
CA THR A 24 -14.59 -7.71 -14.70
C THR A 24 -13.28 -8.42 -14.34
N PRO A 25 -13.04 -9.64 -14.86
CA PRO A 25 -11.90 -10.46 -14.45
C PRO A 25 -10.55 -9.77 -14.68
N TRP A 26 -10.51 -8.79 -15.60
CA TRP A 26 -9.33 -7.97 -15.87
C TRP A 26 -8.96 -7.05 -14.70
N MET A 27 -9.92 -6.46 -13.96
CA MET A 27 -9.62 -5.59 -12.82
C MET A 27 -8.98 -6.38 -11.68
N THR A 28 -9.49 -7.58 -11.43
CA THR A 28 -8.94 -8.48 -10.40
C THR A 28 -7.54 -8.93 -10.79
N TYR A 29 -7.32 -9.26 -12.07
CA TYR A 29 -6.00 -9.63 -12.58
C TYR A 29 -5.01 -8.46 -12.49
N ALA A 30 -5.38 -7.28 -12.97
CA ALA A 30 -4.54 -6.08 -12.92
C ALA A 30 -4.17 -5.71 -11.48
N ALA A 31 -5.15 -5.70 -10.56
CA ALA A 31 -4.91 -5.47 -9.14
C ALA A 31 -3.93 -6.49 -8.53
N GLY A 32 -4.05 -7.76 -8.95
CA GLY A 32 -3.12 -8.80 -8.55
C GLY A 32 -1.69 -8.56 -9.05
N ALA A 33 -1.53 -8.15 -10.32
CA ALA A 33 -0.24 -7.85 -10.92
C ALA A 33 0.44 -6.65 -10.24
N VAL A 34 -0.30 -5.56 -10.03
CA VAL A 34 0.27 -4.36 -9.40
C VAL A 34 0.65 -4.58 -7.94
N LEU A 35 -0.02 -5.49 -7.21
CA LEU A 35 0.38 -5.87 -5.85
C LEU A 35 1.67 -6.69 -5.78
N VAL A 36 2.06 -7.33 -6.87
CA VAL A 36 3.37 -7.98 -6.98
C VAL A 36 4.42 -6.96 -7.40
N LEU A 37 4.12 -6.11 -8.39
CA LEU A 37 5.04 -5.09 -8.88
C LEU A 37 5.33 -3.99 -7.85
N GLY A 38 4.35 -3.59 -7.04
CA GLY A 38 4.48 -2.51 -6.08
C GLY A 38 5.64 -2.70 -5.08
N PRO A 39 5.70 -3.83 -4.33
CA PRO A 39 6.82 -4.14 -3.46
C PRO A 39 8.17 -4.25 -4.19
N LEU A 40 8.19 -4.74 -5.44
CA LEU A 40 9.41 -4.81 -6.25
C LEU A 40 9.92 -3.42 -6.63
N LEU A 41 9.02 -2.52 -7.06
CA LEU A 41 9.37 -1.13 -7.36
C LEU A 41 9.82 -0.39 -6.10
N TRP A 42 9.16 -0.60 -4.97
CA TRP A 42 9.59 0.01 -3.71
C TRP A 42 10.98 -0.47 -3.32
N ALA A 43 11.22 -1.79 -3.32
CA ALA A 43 12.54 -2.33 -3.03
C ALA A 43 13.61 -1.79 -4.01
N ALA A 44 13.30 -1.68 -5.30
CA ALA A 44 14.21 -1.08 -6.28
C ALA A 44 14.44 0.42 -6.02
N GLY A 45 13.41 1.14 -5.57
CA GLY A 45 13.51 2.53 -5.13
C GLY A 45 14.46 2.67 -3.94
N MET A 46 14.29 1.86 -2.90
CA MET A 46 15.24 1.83 -1.78
C MET A 46 16.64 1.44 -2.24
N TRP A 47 16.76 0.46 -3.14
CA TRP A 47 18.05 0.04 -3.68
C TRP A 47 18.79 1.17 -4.40
N THR A 48 18.02 2.08 -5.01
CA THR A 48 18.55 3.24 -5.72
C THR A 48 18.52 4.52 -4.87
N SER A 49 18.19 4.44 -3.58
CA SER A 49 18.21 5.60 -2.69
C SER A 49 19.66 5.96 -2.33
N PRO A 50 20.06 7.25 -2.44
CA PRO A 50 21.36 7.68 -1.98
C PRO A 50 21.51 7.45 -0.46
N PRO A 51 22.62 6.85 0.01
CA PRO A 51 22.83 6.63 1.44
C PRO A 51 22.92 7.96 2.18
N ALA A 52 22.37 8.07 3.38
CA ALA A 52 22.50 9.26 4.23
C ALA A 52 23.53 9.04 5.34
N SER A 53 24.27 10.09 5.72
CA SER A 53 25.32 10.02 6.76
C SER A 53 24.78 10.05 8.20
N GLY A 54 23.48 10.28 8.36
CA GLY A 54 22.84 10.47 9.65
C GLY A 54 21.35 10.72 9.50
N THR A 55 20.70 11.09 10.60
CA THR A 55 19.24 11.30 10.69
C THR A 55 18.83 12.77 10.61
N SER A 56 19.78 13.69 10.40
CA SER A 56 19.48 15.12 10.33
C SER A 56 18.91 15.52 8.96
N ASP A 57 18.12 16.59 8.91
CA ASP A 57 17.63 17.15 7.65
C ASP A 57 18.77 17.54 6.71
N LEU A 58 19.88 18.02 7.27
CA LEU A 58 21.07 18.35 6.50
C LEU A 58 21.71 17.11 5.88
N ASP A 59 21.79 16.00 6.62
CA ASP A 59 22.30 14.73 6.09
C ASP A 59 21.39 14.20 4.98
N TYR A 60 20.07 14.31 5.16
CA TYR A 60 19.07 13.92 4.17
C TYR A 60 19.17 14.75 2.89
N VAL A 61 19.07 16.08 2.99
CA VAL A 61 19.15 16.97 1.82
C VAL A 61 20.49 16.83 1.09
N ARG A 62 21.59 16.63 1.83
CA ARG A 62 22.90 16.33 1.21
C ARG A 62 22.91 15.00 0.48
N SER A 63 22.28 13.94 1.01
CA SER A 63 22.26 12.65 0.32
C SER A 63 21.55 12.76 -1.04
N LEU A 64 20.42 13.47 -1.09
CA LEU A 64 19.65 13.70 -2.31
C LEU A 64 20.43 14.46 -3.39
N GLY A 65 21.35 15.36 -2.99
CA GLY A 65 22.20 16.13 -3.89
C GLY A 65 23.45 15.43 -4.41
N ARG A 66 23.80 14.24 -3.89
CA ARG A 66 25.03 13.53 -4.30
C ARG A 66 24.96 12.99 -5.72
N ASP A 67 23.80 12.47 -6.11
CA ASP A 67 23.53 11.99 -7.46
C ASP A 67 22.05 12.27 -7.79
N LEU A 68 21.82 13.31 -8.58
CA LEU A 68 20.46 13.77 -8.91
C LEU A 68 19.69 12.75 -9.75
N THR A 69 20.38 12.02 -10.63
CA THR A 69 19.71 11.03 -11.49
C THR A 69 19.26 9.85 -10.65
N MET A 70 20.14 9.37 -9.77
CA MET A 70 19.83 8.29 -8.83
C MET A 70 18.70 8.68 -7.87
N THR A 71 18.71 9.90 -7.33
CA THR A 71 17.60 10.43 -6.52
C THR A 71 16.28 10.44 -7.28
N GLN A 72 16.28 10.90 -8.54
CA GLN A 72 15.07 10.92 -9.36
C GLN A 72 14.54 9.51 -9.65
N VAL A 73 15.42 8.57 -9.98
CA VAL A 73 15.09 7.16 -10.20
C VAL A 73 14.49 6.55 -8.93
N SER A 74 15.15 6.74 -7.78
CA SER A 74 14.66 6.29 -6.48
C SER A 74 13.26 6.81 -6.19
N ALA A 75 13.07 8.13 -6.26
CA ALA A 75 11.79 8.77 -6.00
C ALA A 75 10.68 8.30 -6.94
N LEU A 76 10.95 8.10 -8.24
CA LEU A 76 9.97 7.54 -9.19
C LEU A 76 9.56 6.11 -8.82
N LEU A 77 10.53 5.26 -8.52
CA LEU A 77 10.28 3.86 -8.18
C LEU A 77 9.51 3.74 -6.85
N LEU A 78 9.90 4.52 -5.84
CA LEU A 78 9.18 4.60 -4.57
C LEU A 78 7.76 5.15 -4.77
N HIS A 79 7.60 6.18 -5.60
CA HIS A 79 6.30 6.81 -5.88
C HIS A 79 5.33 5.82 -6.51
N TYR A 80 5.73 5.18 -7.60
CA TYR A 80 4.89 4.19 -8.27
C TYR A 80 4.75 2.92 -7.44
N GLY A 81 5.77 2.50 -6.69
CA GLY A 81 5.66 1.37 -5.76
C GLY A 81 4.55 1.57 -4.75
N ASN A 82 4.50 2.75 -4.12
CA ASN A 82 3.45 3.13 -3.18
C ASN A 82 2.06 3.17 -3.85
N LEU A 83 1.92 3.83 -5.01
CA LEU A 83 0.65 3.88 -5.73
C LEU A 83 0.13 2.49 -6.11
N LEU A 84 1.00 1.63 -6.65
CA LEU A 84 0.62 0.29 -7.08
C LEU A 84 0.16 -0.57 -5.89
N ILE A 85 0.84 -0.48 -4.74
CA ILE A 85 0.39 -1.16 -3.52
C ILE A 85 -0.98 -0.62 -3.09
N GLY A 86 -1.10 0.70 -2.92
CA GLY A 86 -2.33 1.32 -2.43
C GLY A 86 -3.55 0.97 -3.29
N LEU A 87 -3.43 1.15 -4.62
CA LEU A 87 -4.51 0.85 -5.56
C LEU A 87 -4.81 -0.65 -5.64
N GLY A 88 -3.78 -1.50 -5.63
CA GLY A 88 -3.96 -2.94 -5.70
C GLY A 88 -4.66 -3.53 -4.47
N LEU A 89 -4.40 -2.97 -3.28
CA LEU A 89 -5.03 -3.42 -2.04
C LEU A 89 -6.55 -3.21 -2.02
N LEU A 90 -7.09 -2.26 -2.79
CA LEU A 90 -8.54 -2.05 -2.92
C LEU A 90 -9.28 -3.27 -3.47
N ALA A 91 -8.60 -4.17 -4.18
CA ALA A 91 -9.20 -5.41 -4.68
C ALA A 91 -9.19 -6.55 -3.65
N ALA A 92 -8.46 -6.44 -2.55
CA ALA A 92 -8.35 -7.50 -1.53
C ALA A 92 -9.69 -7.94 -0.92
N PRO A 93 -10.69 -7.07 -0.67
CA PRO A 93 -12.01 -7.47 -0.19
C PRO A 93 -12.72 -8.47 -1.10
N SER A 94 -12.40 -8.47 -2.40
CA SER A 94 -12.98 -9.45 -3.33
C SER A 94 -12.67 -10.88 -2.92
N LEU A 95 -11.52 -11.15 -2.27
CA LEU A 95 -11.09 -12.49 -1.83
C LEU A 95 -11.95 -13.07 -0.69
N VAL A 96 -12.74 -12.24 0.00
CA VAL A 96 -13.57 -12.66 1.14
C VAL A 96 -14.96 -13.06 0.64
N ARG A 97 -15.35 -14.33 0.84
CA ARG A 97 -16.63 -14.88 0.34
C ARG A 97 -17.80 -14.78 1.34
N GLY A 98 -17.53 -14.54 2.63
CA GLY A 98 -18.53 -14.53 3.69
C GLY A 98 -18.47 -13.29 4.59
N PRO A 99 -19.33 -13.20 5.63
CA PRO A 99 -19.35 -12.05 6.53
C PRO A 99 -18.12 -12.00 7.47
N ARG A 100 -17.52 -13.16 7.77
CA ARG A 100 -16.37 -13.26 8.68
C ARG A 100 -15.16 -12.52 8.07
N GLY A 101 -14.64 -11.52 8.80
CA GLY A 101 -13.47 -10.75 8.39
C GLY A 101 -13.72 -9.67 7.31
N ARG A 102 -14.94 -9.60 6.74
CA ARG A 102 -15.26 -8.68 5.63
C ARG A 102 -15.10 -7.21 6.01
N GLY A 103 -15.64 -6.79 7.16
CA GLY A 103 -15.54 -5.41 7.63
C GLY A 103 -14.09 -4.96 7.81
N LEU A 104 -13.29 -5.75 8.53
CA LEU A 104 -11.86 -5.50 8.73
C LEU A 104 -11.09 -5.42 7.40
N THR A 105 -11.39 -6.33 6.46
CA THR A 105 -10.75 -6.35 5.14
C THR A 105 -11.06 -5.07 4.36
N VAL A 106 -12.33 -4.64 4.34
CA VAL A 106 -12.74 -3.41 3.65
C VAL A 106 -12.10 -2.18 4.26
N VAL A 107 -12.25 -2.01 5.58
CA VAL A 107 -11.68 -0.84 6.30
C VAL A 107 -10.16 -0.82 6.16
N GLY A 108 -9.50 -1.96 6.40
CA GLY A 108 -8.04 -2.07 6.25
C GLY A 108 -7.56 -1.76 4.83
N SER A 109 -8.28 -2.22 3.80
CA SER A 109 -7.94 -1.91 2.40
C SER A 109 -8.06 -0.42 2.10
N LEU A 110 -9.13 0.24 2.57
CA LEU A 110 -9.35 1.66 2.37
C LEU A 110 -8.28 2.52 3.07
N LEU A 111 -7.97 2.19 4.33
CA LEU A 111 -6.94 2.87 5.10
C LEU A 111 -5.55 2.67 4.47
N ALA A 112 -5.23 1.42 4.08
CA ALA A 112 -3.96 1.13 3.43
C ALA A 112 -3.83 1.86 2.08
N ALA A 113 -4.89 1.85 1.27
CA ALA A 113 -4.91 2.54 0.00
C ALA A 113 -4.65 4.04 0.18
N LEU A 114 -5.40 4.68 1.09
CA LEU A 114 -5.24 6.09 1.41
C LEU A 114 -3.80 6.38 1.90
N GLY A 115 -3.29 5.61 2.85
CA GLY A 115 -1.96 5.81 3.41
C GLY A 115 -0.85 5.67 2.38
N PHE A 116 -0.84 4.58 1.59
CA PHE A 116 0.19 4.40 0.56
C PHE A 116 0.09 5.44 -0.56
N THR A 117 -1.12 5.84 -0.97
CA THR A 117 -1.27 6.94 -1.94
C THR A 117 -0.79 8.28 -1.38
N ASN A 118 -0.90 8.49 -0.08
CA ASN A 118 -0.40 9.69 0.59
C ASN A 118 1.13 9.70 0.67
N VAL A 119 1.74 8.58 1.06
CA VAL A 119 3.22 8.38 1.03
C VAL A 119 3.77 8.57 -0.38
N SER A 120 3.04 8.14 -1.42
CA SER A 120 3.44 8.42 -2.80
C SER A 120 3.60 9.92 -3.09
N GLY A 121 2.79 10.78 -2.47
CA GLY A 121 2.88 12.23 -2.61
C GLY A 121 4.07 12.84 -1.86
N THR A 122 4.49 12.29 -0.72
CA THR A 122 5.64 12.79 0.04
C THR A 122 6.95 12.63 -0.75
N LEU A 123 7.04 11.61 -1.60
CA LEU A 123 8.22 11.33 -2.42
C LEU A 123 8.46 12.36 -3.54
N LEU A 124 7.47 13.19 -3.86
CA LEU A 124 7.71 14.36 -4.71
C LEU A 124 8.67 15.34 -4.03
N SER A 125 8.67 15.42 -2.70
CA SER A 125 9.56 16.33 -1.96
C SER A 125 11.05 16.03 -2.21
N ASP A 126 11.42 14.79 -2.54
CA ASP A 126 12.81 14.41 -2.85
C ASP A 126 13.34 15.16 -4.07
N TRP A 127 12.49 15.37 -5.08
CA TRP A 127 12.85 16.14 -6.27
C TRP A 127 13.04 17.62 -5.94
N TRP A 128 12.18 18.15 -5.07
CA TRP A 128 12.25 19.55 -4.64
C TRP A 128 13.51 19.80 -3.81
N ASN A 129 13.82 18.88 -2.89
CA ASN A 129 15.02 18.95 -2.06
C ASN A 129 16.30 18.73 -2.88
N ALA A 130 16.30 17.80 -3.84
CA ALA A 130 17.40 17.61 -4.77
C ALA A 130 17.66 18.86 -5.64
N SER A 131 16.59 19.53 -6.09
CA SER A 131 16.70 20.82 -6.80
C SER A 131 17.16 21.96 -5.88
N ALA A 132 16.67 22.00 -4.64
CA ALA A 132 17.04 23.04 -3.68
C ALA A 132 18.53 23.01 -3.39
N VAL A 133 19.11 21.82 -3.16
CA VAL A 133 20.54 21.69 -2.84
C VAL A 133 21.46 21.95 -4.04
N THR A 134 20.95 21.93 -5.28
CA THR A 134 21.73 22.34 -6.46
C THR A 134 21.77 23.85 -6.67
N HIS A 135 20.81 24.58 -6.09
CA HIS A 135 20.67 26.03 -6.27
C HIS A 135 20.93 26.85 -5.01
N LEU A 136 20.96 26.22 -3.85
CA LEU A 136 21.16 26.87 -2.55
C LEU A 136 22.30 26.18 -1.78
N PRO A 137 22.98 26.89 -0.87
CA PRO A 137 23.85 26.25 0.10
C PRO A 137 23.08 25.16 0.87
N ALA A 138 23.71 24.01 1.13
CA ALA A 138 23.03 22.85 1.72
C ALA A 138 22.37 23.15 3.08
N ALA A 139 22.95 24.03 3.89
CA ALA A 139 22.36 24.48 5.15
C ALA A 139 21.03 25.22 4.91
N THR A 140 21.00 26.15 3.95
CA THR A 140 19.79 26.88 3.57
C THR A 140 18.74 25.96 2.96
N ALA A 141 19.13 24.99 2.12
CA ALA A 141 18.20 24.00 1.59
C ALA A 141 17.57 23.14 2.72
N ALA A 142 18.36 22.77 3.73
CA ALA A 142 17.86 22.06 4.91
C ALA A 142 16.92 22.93 5.77
N GLU A 143 17.18 24.23 5.91
CA GLU A 143 16.26 25.17 6.58
C GLU A 143 14.92 25.30 5.84
N VAL A 144 14.94 25.35 4.50
CA VAL A 144 13.71 25.33 3.68
C VAL A 144 12.93 24.04 3.91
N PHE A 145 13.62 22.89 3.94
CA PHE A 145 12.99 21.60 4.22
C PHE A 145 12.40 21.52 5.64
N ALA A 146 13.12 22.02 6.64
CA ALA A 146 12.62 22.11 8.01
C ALA A 146 11.37 22.99 8.09
N GLY A 147 11.38 24.16 7.43
CA GLY A 147 10.22 25.04 7.35
C GLY A 147 9.00 24.40 6.68
N PHE A 148 9.21 23.55 5.67
CA PHE A 148 8.14 22.72 5.10
C PHE A 148 7.53 21.79 6.16
N LYS A 149 8.36 21.02 6.89
CA LYS A 149 7.90 20.09 7.94
C LYS A 149 7.16 20.77 9.09
N ASP A 150 7.52 22.01 9.40
CA ASP A 150 6.88 22.81 10.46
C ASP A 150 5.57 23.51 10.00
N SER A 151 5.10 23.23 8.78
CA SER A 151 3.89 23.86 8.24
C SER A 151 2.64 23.51 9.05
N SER A 152 1.84 24.52 9.39
CA SER A 152 0.68 24.40 10.30
C SER A 152 -0.43 23.45 9.82
N LEU A 153 -0.47 23.17 8.52
CA LEU A 153 -1.45 22.27 7.89
C LEU A 153 -0.82 20.99 7.35
N LEU A 154 0.43 20.67 7.70
CA LEU A 154 1.07 19.43 7.28
C LEU A 154 0.62 18.22 8.12
N TRP A 155 0.23 18.44 9.38
CA TRP A 155 -0.18 17.34 10.27
C TRP A 155 -1.31 16.43 9.74
N PRO A 156 -2.33 16.87 8.96
CA PRO A 156 -3.31 15.97 8.36
C PRO A 156 -2.69 15.11 7.26
N TRP A 157 -1.67 15.63 6.56
CA TRP A 157 -0.91 14.91 5.55
C TRP A 157 0.02 13.87 6.20
N ASP A 158 0.76 14.23 7.24
CA ASP A 158 1.63 13.28 7.96
C ASP A 158 0.81 12.25 8.74
N GLY A 159 -0.35 12.67 9.27
CA GLY A 159 -1.26 11.80 10.00
C GLY A 159 -1.85 10.68 9.14
N THR A 160 -2.09 10.93 7.85
CA THR A 160 -2.63 9.91 6.93
C THR A 160 -1.59 8.90 6.47
N GLU A 161 -0.29 9.23 6.53
CA GLU A 161 0.78 8.26 6.27
C GLU A 161 0.73 7.07 7.24
N MET A 162 0.36 7.28 8.51
CA MET A 162 0.20 6.19 9.49
C MET A 162 -0.86 5.15 9.09
N LEU A 163 -1.78 5.51 8.19
CA LEU A 163 -2.75 4.56 7.63
C LEU A 163 -2.09 3.51 6.73
N SER A 164 -0.90 3.79 6.18
CA SER A 164 -0.09 2.81 5.44
C SER A 164 0.49 1.73 6.35
N LEU A 165 0.53 1.95 7.67
CA LEU A 165 0.98 0.98 8.66
C LEU A 165 -0.21 0.24 9.28
N LEU A 166 -1.22 0.99 9.75
CA LEU A 166 -2.39 0.44 10.45
C LEU A 166 -3.35 -0.29 9.50
N GLY A 167 -3.55 0.26 8.30
CA GLY A 167 -4.44 -0.30 7.28
C GLY A 167 -4.07 -1.74 6.89
N PRO A 168 -2.81 -2.01 6.53
CA PRO A 168 -2.34 -3.37 6.26
C PRO A 168 -2.53 -4.36 7.41
N VAL A 169 -2.32 -3.95 8.66
CA VAL A 169 -2.55 -4.83 9.82
C VAL A 169 -4.01 -5.22 9.93
N LEU A 170 -4.94 -4.26 9.82
CA LEU A 170 -6.38 -4.52 9.82
C LEU A 170 -6.81 -5.39 8.63
N LEU A 171 -6.25 -5.11 7.45
CA LEU A 171 -6.49 -5.89 6.24
C LEU A 171 -6.08 -7.35 6.45
N LEU A 172 -4.85 -7.59 6.89
CA LEU A 172 -4.33 -8.94 7.12
C LEU A 172 -5.10 -9.67 8.23
N ALA A 173 -5.51 -8.97 9.29
CA ALA A 173 -6.40 -9.53 10.31
C ALA A 173 -7.77 -9.92 9.74
N GLY A 174 -8.34 -9.09 8.85
CA GLY A 174 -9.57 -9.39 8.13
C GLY A 174 -9.45 -10.63 7.24
N LEU A 175 -8.38 -10.70 6.45
CA LEU A 175 -8.09 -11.84 5.56
C LEU A 175 -7.79 -13.11 6.35
N ALA A 176 -7.07 -13.02 7.46
CA ALA A 176 -6.80 -14.16 8.35
C ALA A 176 -8.09 -14.67 9.01
N ARG A 177 -8.92 -13.77 9.53
CA ARG A 177 -10.23 -14.10 10.09
C ARG A 177 -11.19 -14.70 9.06
N ALA A 178 -11.05 -14.34 7.79
CA ALA A 178 -11.80 -14.91 6.67
C ALA A 178 -11.23 -16.26 6.17
N GLY A 179 -10.09 -16.72 6.69
CA GLY A 179 -9.40 -17.93 6.25
C GLY A 179 -8.70 -17.81 4.89
N VAL A 180 -8.52 -16.58 4.38
CA VAL A 180 -7.84 -16.33 3.10
C VAL A 180 -6.32 -16.44 3.24
N LEU A 181 -5.78 -15.90 4.35
CA LEU A 181 -4.37 -15.93 4.75
C LEU A 181 -4.24 -16.51 6.17
N GLY A 182 -3.01 -16.79 6.61
CA GLY A 182 -2.72 -17.19 7.99
C GLY A 182 -2.37 -15.97 8.87
N TRP A 183 -2.64 -16.04 10.18
CA TRP A 183 -2.31 -14.95 11.12
C TRP A 183 -0.83 -14.57 11.16
N TRP A 184 0.06 -15.49 10.79
CA TRP A 184 1.50 -15.27 10.70
C TRP A 184 1.88 -14.14 9.71
N THR A 185 1.04 -13.83 8.71
CA THR A 185 1.34 -12.75 7.76
C THR A 185 1.38 -11.38 8.44
N ILE A 186 0.63 -11.20 9.52
CA ILE A 186 0.70 -9.99 10.35
C ILE A 186 2.07 -9.90 11.03
N ALA A 187 2.54 -11.01 11.60
CA ALA A 187 3.85 -11.05 12.25
C ALA A 187 4.98 -10.75 11.26
N VAL A 188 4.92 -11.28 10.02
CA VAL A 188 5.91 -10.96 8.98
C VAL A 188 5.90 -9.48 8.62
N LEU A 189 4.72 -8.89 8.41
CA LEU A 189 4.62 -7.46 8.12
C LEU A 189 5.17 -6.62 9.28
N VAL A 190 4.69 -6.87 10.50
CA VAL A 190 5.04 -6.07 11.68
C VAL A 190 6.52 -6.23 12.02
N ALA A 191 7.04 -7.46 12.05
CA ALA A 191 8.46 -7.70 12.33
C ALA A 191 9.35 -7.11 11.23
N GLY A 192 8.94 -7.19 9.96
CA GLY A 192 9.66 -6.57 8.85
C GLY A 192 9.72 -5.05 8.97
N VAL A 193 8.57 -4.40 9.22
CA VAL A 193 8.49 -2.94 9.41
C VAL A 193 9.30 -2.49 10.63
N LEU A 194 9.12 -3.13 11.78
CA LEU A 194 9.90 -2.81 12.98
C LEU A 194 11.39 -3.07 12.77
N GLY A 195 11.74 -4.16 12.08
CA GLY A 195 13.12 -4.49 11.74
C GLY A 195 13.79 -3.39 10.91
N MET A 196 13.06 -2.77 9.97
CA MET A 196 13.58 -1.66 9.18
C MET A 196 13.95 -0.44 10.02
N MET A 197 13.31 -0.22 11.18
CA MET A 197 13.64 0.90 12.08
C MET A 197 15.05 0.77 12.71
N PHE A 198 15.65 -0.41 12.63
CA PHE A 198 16.99 -0.69 13.15
C PHE A 198 18.05 -0.77 12.04
N ILE A 199 17.67 -0.58 10.77
CA ILE A 199 18.61 -0.56 9.65
C ILE A 199 19.30 0.81 9.59
N PRO A 200 20.64 0.87 9.60
CA PRO A 200 21.38 2.11 9.41
C PRO A 200 21.04 2.82 8.07
N TRP A 201 21.00 4.15 8.10
CA TRP A 201 20.60 5.00 6.97
C TRP A 201 21.61 5.01 5.80
N ASP A 202 22.82 4.51 6.03
CA ASP A 202 23.87 4.30 5.05
C ASP A 202 23.77 2.94 4.35
N LEU A 203 22.79 2.09 4.69
CA LEU A 203 22.57 0.76 4.13
C LEU A 203 21.24 0.62 3.35
N PRO A 204 20.99 1.42 2.30
CA PRO A 204 19.74 1.39 1.54
C PRO A 204 19.45 0.03 0.89
N HIS A 205 20.48 -0.71 0.49
CA HIS A 205 20.33 -2.06 -0.06
C HIS A 205 19.77 -3.08 0.96
N LEU A 206 20.13 -2.93 2.25
CA LEU A 206 19.60 -3.79 3.30
C LEU A 206 18.11 -3.48 3.53
N SER A 207 17.73 -2.20 3.51
CA SER A 207 16.33 -1.76 3.56
C SER A 207 15.52 -2.31 2.38
N ALA A 208 16.07 -2.30 1.18
CA ALA A 208 15.43 -2.89 0.00
C ALA A 208 15.12 -4.39 0.18
N VAL A 209 16.07 -5.18 0.69
CA VAL A 209 15.84 -6.61 0.98
C VAL A 209 14.81 -6.78 2.09
N ALA A 210 14.87 -5.96 3.15
CA ALA A 210 13.91 -5.99 4.25
C ALA A 210 12.49 -5.70 3.77
N ILE A 211 12.30 -4.77 2.82
CA ILE A 211 10.99 -4.49 2.21
C ILE A 211 10.43 -5.72 1.49
N LEU A 212 11.24 -6.42 0.71
CA LEU A 212 10.77 -7.64 0.02
C LEU A 212 10.26 -8.69 1.01
N VAL A 213 10.93 -8.84 2.15
CA VAL A 213 10.48 -9.74 3.22
C VAL A 213 9.21 -9.19 3.88
N ALA A 214 9.23 -7.94 4.35
CA ALA A 214 8.13 -7.31 5.06
C ALA A 214 6.82 -7.31 4.23
N PHE A 215 6.92 -7.09 2.92
CA PHE A 215 5.78 -6.95 2.02
C PHE A 215 5.40 -8.25 1.30
N THR A 216 6.01 -9.38 1.70
CA THR A 216 5.58 -10.71 1.24
C THR A 216 4.05 -10.93 1.37
N PRO A 217 3.36 -10.47 2.44
CA PRO A 217 1.91 -10.57 2.51
C PRO A 217 1.17 -9.89 1.34
N PHE A 218 1.65 -8.76 0.83
CA PHE A 218 1.03 -8.08 -0.32
C PHE A 218 1.20 -8.89 -1.60
N VAL A 219 2.38 -9.48 -1.80
CA VAL A 219 2.64 -10.41 -2.91
C VAL A 219 1.69 -11.61 -2.81
N MET A 220 1.48 -12.17 -1.63
CA MET A 220 0.55 -13.29 -1.43
C MET A 220 -0.91 -12.94 -1.71
N ILE A 221 -1.34 -11.70 -1.44
CA ILE A 221 -2.65 -11.18 -1.83
C ILE A 221 -2.71 -11.05 -3.36
N GLY A 222 -1.69 -10.46 -3.97
CA GLY A 222 -1.57 -10.28 -5.42
C GLY A 222 -1.67 -11.60 -6.18
N LEU A 223 -0.92 -12.62 -5.76
CA LEU A 223 -0.96 -13.96 -6.36
C LEU A 223 -2.33 -14.63 -6.26
N ARG A 224 -3.06 -14.43 -5.15
CA ARG A 224 -4.43 -14.94 -5.00
C ARG A 224 -5.41 -14.24 -5.94
N LEU A 225 -5.27 -12.93 -6.11
CA LEU A 225 -6.08 -12.15 -7.06
C LEU A 225 -5.79 -12.57 -8.50
N LEU A 226 -4.51 -12.73 -8.87
CA LEU A 226 -4.10 -13.24 -10.19
C LEU A 226 -4.72 -14.60 -10.49
N ARG A 227 -4.60 -15.56 -9.54
CA ARG A 227 -5.19 -16.89 -9.69
C ARG A 227 -6.71 -16.82 -9.88
N ARG A 228 -7.40 -15.96 -9.15
CA ARG A 228 -8.85 -15.77 -9.29
C ARG A 228 -9.22 -15.16 -10.65
N GLY A 229 -8.53 -14.11 -11.07
CA GLY A 229 -8.76 -13.47 -12.35
C GLY A 229 -8.53 -14.42 -13.53
N TRP A 230 -7.53 -15.30 -13.43
CA TRP A 230 -7.26 -16.34 -14.43
C TRP A 230 -8.36 -17.41 -14.50
N LEU A 231 -8.79 -17.93 -13.35
CA LEU A 231 -9.88 -18.92 -13.29
C LEU A 231 -11.22 -18.38 -13.78
N SER A 232 -11.48 -17.07 -13.67
CA SER A 232 -12.69 -16.45 -14.21
C SER A 232 -12.64 -16.22 -15.73
N ARG A 233 -11.52 -16.52 -16.40
CA ARG A 233 -11.34 -16.41 -17.85
C ARG A 233 -11.35 -17.76 -18.57
N SER A 234 -11.18 -18.86 -17.84
CA SER A 234 -11.15 -20.23 -18.37
C SER A 234 -12.54 -20.84 -18.27
#